data_AF-A0A1Z4ETU6-F1
#
_entry.id   AF-A0A1Z4ETU6-F1
#
_cell.length_a   1.000
_cell.length_b   1.000
_cell.length_c   1.000
_cell.angle_alpha   90.00
_cell.angle_beta   90.00
_cell.angle_gamma   90.00
#
_symmetry.space_group_name_H-M   'P 1'
#
loop_
_entity.id
_entity.type
_entity.pdbx_description
1 polymer ?
#
loop_
_entity_poly.entity_id
_entity_poly.type
_entity_poly.pdbx_seq_one_letter_code
_entity_poly.pdbx_strand_id
1 'polypeptide(L)'
;MGLLFDTSGLVPTADGWYDPATGDQFWVSESRGAYLSVPLEDLDVVRRALVEAVLTRRAGVIEAYIVGVDRLPGLLYVVKVPKADAPQGLTFMASIVVPRAHSYAMVCGAFAEGPVTGVREAVVLEELLAAGGPSSHMWPPHPYAPDLEPGIPYNIADEIRWDVRFPDHPLSRLRRWVARVTPTIGVEQKFAALPPFSVR
;
A
#
# COMPACT_ATOMS: atom_id res chain seq x y z
N MET A 1 -0.01 -13.32 -17.79
CA MET A 1 -0.29 -12.35 -16.71
C MET A 1 1.06 -11.84 -16.29
N GLY A 2 1.37 -10.54 -16.43
CA GLY A 2 2.76 -10.05 -16.33
C GLY A 2 3.55 -10.47 -15.08
N LEU A 3 2.87 -10.76 -13.96
CA LEU A 3 3.49 -11.15 -12.69
C LEU A 3 2.88 -12.44 -12.12
N LEU A 4 3.70 -13.16 -11.36
CA LEU A 4 3.34 -14.31 -10.52
C LEU A 4 3.93 -14.08 -9.12
N PHE A 5 3.30 -14.61 -8.08
CA PHE A 5 3.84 -14.54 -6.71
C PHE A 5 3.54 -15.83 -5.94
N ASP A 6 4.18 -16.03 -4.79
CA ASP A 6 3.91 -17.17 -3.93
C ASP A 6 2.49 -17.09 -3.33
N THR A 7 1.62 -18.00 -3.76
CA THR A 7 0.24 -18.12 -3.31
C THR A 7 0.04 -19.23 -2.27
N SER A 8 1.13 -19.77 -1.72
CA SER A 8 1.09 -20.84 -0.73
C SER A 8 0.23 -20.46 0.48
N GLY A 9 -0.72 -21.34 0.82
CA GLY A 9 -1.66 -21.12 1.92
C GLY A 9 -2.85 -20.22 1.60
N LEU A 10 -2.90 -19.64 0.39
CA LEU A 10 -4.06 -18.86 -0.06
C LEU A 10 -5.08 -19.74 -0.78
N VAL A 11 -6.35 -19.36 -0.68
CA VAL A 11 -7.45 -20.02 -1.39
C VAL A 11 -7.81 -19.22 -2.63
N PRO A 12 -7.86 -19.84 -3.83
CA PRO A 12 -8.19 -19.13 -5.07
C PRO A 12 -9.67 -18.69 -5.11
N THR A 13 -9.92 -17.58 -5.80
CA THR A 13 -11.25 -17.02 -6.09
C THR A 13 -11.36 -16.67 -7.59
N ALA A 14 -12.51 -16.12 -8.01
CA ALA A 14 -12.69 -15.67 -9.39
C ALA A 14 -11.69 -14.57 -9.80
N ASP A 15 -11.37 -13.67 -8.87
CA ASP A 15 -10.60 -12.45 -9.15
C ASP A 15 -9.20 -12.45 -8.49
N GLY A 16 -8.80 -13.55 -7.84
CA GLY A 16 -7.50 -13.66 -7.18
C GLY A 16 -7.46 -14.74 -6.12
N TRP A 17 -7.06 -14.35 -4.91
CA TRP A 17 -6.90 -15.24 -3.76
C TRP A 17 -7.32 -14.55 -2.46
N TYR A 18 -7.62 -15.34 -1.43
CA TYR A 18 -7.75 -14.82 -0.06
C TYR A 18 -7.01 -15.70 0.94
N ASP A 19 -6.61 -15.10 2.06
CA ASP A 19 -6.12 -15.83 3.23
C ASP A 19 -7.33 -16.34 4.04
N PRO A 20 -7.50 -17.66 4.22
CA PRO A 20 -8.67 -18.20 4.92
C PRO A 20 -8.68 -17.93 6.43
N ALA A 21 -7.54 -17.56 7.03
CA ALA A 21 -7.47 -17.24 8.46
C ALA A 21 -7.85 -15.78 8.75
N THR A 22 -7.55 -14.85 7.84
CA THR A 22 -7.76 -13.41 8.06
C THR A 22 -8.83 -12.78 7.16
N GLY A 23 -9.13 -13.40 6.02
CA GLY A 23 -9.96 -12.82 4.97
C GLY A 23 -9.26 -11.76 4.13
N ASP A 24 -7.94 -11.57 4.30
CA ASP A 24 -7.15 -10.65 3.48
C ASP A 24 -7.18 -11.11 2.01
N GLN A 25 -7.29 -10.17 1.07
CA GLN A 25 -7.49 -10.46 -0.36
C GLN A 25 -6.28 -10.08 -1.19
N PHE A 26 -5.98 -10.86 -2.22
CA PHE A 26 -4.82 -10.69 -3.07
C PHE A 26 -5.18 -10.89 -4.54
N TRP A 27 -4.58 -10.11 -5.42
CA TRP A 27 -4.81 -10.25 -6.86
C TRP A 27 -3.59 -9.78 -7.66
N VAL A 28 -3.53 -10.22 -8.91
CA VAL A 28 -2.60 -9.69 -9.90
C VAL A 28 -3.42 -8.98 -10.96
N SER A 29 -2.94 -7.84 -11.42
CA SER A 29 -3.53 -7.17 -12.57
C SER A 29 -2.46 -6.66 -13.53
N GLU A 30 -2.87 -6.50 -14.78
CA GLU A 30 -2.06 -5.93 -15.85
C GLU A 30 -2.92 -4.92 -16.61
N SER A 31 -2.36 -3.77 -16.95
CA SER A 31 -3.09 -2.69 -17.57
C SER A 31 -2.21 -1.92 -18.56
N ARG A 32 -2.87 -1.36 -19.60
CA ARG A 32 -2.23 -0.45 -20.55
C ARG A 32 -2.34 0.98 -20.04
N GLY A 33 -1.41 1.83 -20.49
CA GLY A 33 -1.25 3.20 -20.05
C GLY A 33 -0.03 3.38 -19.13
N ALA A 34 0.39 4.64 -18.98
CA ALA A 34 1.41 5.00 -18.00
C ALA A 34 0.82 4.85 -16.59
N TYR A 35 1.51 4.10 -15.73
CA TYR A 35 1.12 3.97 -14.32
C TYR A 35 1.34 5.28 -13.55
N LEU A 36 2.48 5.92 -13.79
CA LEU A 36 2.86 7.22 -13.22
C LEU A 36 3.03 8.25 -14.34
N SER A 37 2.81 9.52 -13.99
CA SER A 37 3.17 10.67 -14.82
C SER A 37 4.59 11.19 -14.55
N VAL A 38 5.37 10.48 -13.72
CA VAL A 38 6.69 10.89 -13.25
C VAL A 38 7.69 9.74 -13.34
N PRO A 39 9.02 10.01 -13.47
CA PRO A 39 10.03 8.97 -13.55
C PRO A 39 10.12 8.17 -12.26
N LEU A 40 10.30 6.85 -12.36
CA LEU A 40 10.41 5.96 -11.20
C LEU A 40 11.70 6.18 -10.38
N GLU A 41 12.72 6.79 -10.99
CA GLU A 41 14.05 7.01 -10.40
C GLU A 41 14.07 8.11 -9.32
N ASP A 42 13.07 9.00 -9.31
CA ASP A 42 12.95 10.10 -8.35
C ASP A 42 11.87 9.78 -7.31
N LEU A 43 12.29 9.15 -6.21
CA LEU A 43 11.36 8.66 -5.18
C LEU A 43 10.57 9.80 -4.52
N ASP A 44 11.13 10.99 -4.36
CA ASP A 44 10.43 12.10 -3.72
C ASP A 44 9.33 12.65 -4.64
N VAL A 45 9.61 12.77 -5.94
CA VAL A 45 8.61 13.13 -6.94
C VAL A 45 7.52 12.06 -7.06
N VAL A 46 7.89 10.77 -7.04
CA VAL A 46 6.92 9.65 -7.05
C VAL A 46 6.01 9.69 -5.82
N ARG A 47 6.58 9.88 -4.63
CA ARG A 47 5.84 9.99 -3.37
C ARG A 47 4.83 11.12 -3.39
N ARG A 48 5.24 12.30 -3.87
CA ARG A 48 4.32 13.43 -4.02
C ARG A 48 3.21 13.11 -5.03
N ALA A 49 3.55 12.57 -6.20
CA ALA A 49 2.58 12.21 -7.23
C ALA A 49 1.53 11.20 -6.74
N LEU A 50 1.93 10.26 -5.87
CA LEU A 50 1.00 9.32 -5.23
C LEU A 50 0.01 10.03 -4.29
N VAL A 51 0.48 11.02 -3.51
CA VAL A 51 -0.43 11.82 -2.65
C VAL A 51 -1.38 12.65 -3.53
N GLU A 52 -0.86 13.29 -4.57
CA GLU A 52 -1.66 14.06 -5.53
C GLU A 52 -2.75 13.20 -6.19
N ALA A 53 -2.42 11.95 -6.54
CA ALA A 53 -3.36 11.00 -7.14
C ALA A 53 -4.51 10.60 -6.21
N VAL A 54 -4.40 10.79 -4.89
CA VAL A 54 -5.46 10.46 -3.92
C VAL A 54 -6.17 11.68 -3.33
N LEU A 55 -5.78 12.92 -3.67
CA LEU A 55 -6.36 14.13 -3.09
C LEU A 55 -7.89 14.19 -3.18
N THR A 56 -8.43 13.87 -4.35
CA THR A 56 -9.88 13.92 -4.62
C THR A 56 -10.58 12.60 -4.29
N ARG A 57 -9.87 11.66 -3.66
CA ARG A 57 -10.37 10.33 -3.30
C ARG A 57 -10.46 10.24 -1.78
N ARG A 58 -11.36 9.39 -1.27
CA ARG A 58 -11.36 9.01 0.16
C ARG A 58 -10.23 8.01 0.40
N ALA A 59 -8.99 8.49 0.36
CA ALA A 59 -7.79 7.68 0.50
C ALA A 59 -6.64 8.50 1.11
N GLY A 60 -5.69 7.83 1.74
CA GLY A 60 -4.46 8.43 2.27
C GLY A 60 -3.26 7.53 1.98
N VAL A 61 -2.15 8.11 1.52
CA VAL A 61 -0.88 7.40 1.34
C VAL A 61 -0.22 7.21 2.71
N ILE A 62 0.37 6.04 2.95
CA ILE A 62 1.09 5.74 4.18
C ILE A 62 2.58 5.69 3.92
N GLU A 63 2.99 4.92 2.90
CA GLU A 63 4.39 4.71 2.58
C GLU A 63 4.56 4.38 1.10
N ALA A 64 5.72 4.74 0.55
CA ALA A 64 6.12 4.37 -0.81
C ALA A 64 7.64 4.21 -0.92
N TYR A 65 8.06 3.20 -1.69
CA TYR A 65 9.43 2.77 -1.88
C TYR A 65 9.67 2.27 -3.30
N ILE A 66 10.87 2.55 -3.85
CA ILE A 66 11.36 1.82 -5.02
C ILE A 66 11.89 0.46 -4.54
N VAL A 67 11.43 -0.60 -5.17
CA VAL A 67 11.77 -1.99 -4.81
C VAL A 67 12.29 -2.74 -6.03
N GLY A 68 13.11 -3.77 -5.81
CA GLY A 68 13.43 -4.74 -6.85
C GLY A 68 12.32 -5.78 -6.95
N VAL A 69 11.86 -6.06 -8.17
CA VAL A 69 10.91 -7.14 -8.48
C VAL A 69 11.54 -8.01 -9.56
N ASP A 70 11.94 -9.23 -9.18
CA ASP A 70 12.86 -10.06 -9.98
C ASP A 70 14.10 -9.25 -10.40
N ARG A 71 14.28 -8.96 -11.70
CA ARG A 71 15.39 -8.16 -12.24
C ARG A 71 14.99 -6.74 -12.65
N LEU A 72 13.79 -6.30 -12.29
CA LEU A 72 13.22 -5.03 -12.72
C LEU A 72 12.98 -4.09 -11.54
N PRO A 73 13.08 -2.77 -11.74
CA PRO A 73 12.61 -1.81 -10.75
C PRO A 73 11.08 -1.83 -10.68
N GLY A 74 10.57 -1.72 -9.47
CA GLY A 74 9.14 -1.59 -9.18
C GLY A 74 8.87 -0.52 -8.14
N LEU A 75 7.60 -0.15 -8.01
CA LEU A 75 7.09 0.74 -6.99
C LEU A 75 6.24 -0.06 -6.01
N LEU A 76 6.61 -0.05 -4.74
CA LEU A 76 5.74 -0.44 -3.65
C LEU A 76 5.12 0.82 -3.07
N TYR A 77 3.80 0.84 -2.91
CA TYR A 77 3.14 1.86 -2.09
C TYR A 77 1.97 1.26 -1.31
N VAL A 78 1.66 1.93 -0.20
CA VAL A 78 0.57 1.55 0.70
C VAL A 78 -0.37 2.72 0.88
N VAL A 79 -1.66 2.45 0.77
CA VAL A 79 -2.74 3.39 1.04
C VAL A 79 -3.68 2.84 2.09
N LYS A 80 -4.39 3.74 2.77
CA LYS A 80 -5.59 3.42 3.56
C LYS A 80 -6.81 4.04 2.90
N VAL A 81 -7.90 3.29 2.87
CA VAL A 81 -9.21 3.67 2.34
C VAL A 81 -10.30 3.27 3.32
N PRO A 82 -11.49 3.90 3.30
CA PRO A 82 -12.62 3.42 4.09
C PRO A 82 -13.02 2.00 3.65
N LYS A 83 -13.51 1.21 4.59
CA LYS A 83 -14.14 -0.07 4.26
C LYS A 83 -15.31 0.14 3.30
N ALA A 84 -15.42 -0.75 2.31
CA ALA A 84 -16.52 -0.72 1.34
C ALA A 84 -17.80 -1.36 1.90
N ASP A 85 -17.65 -2.30 2.85
CA ASP A 85 -18.70 -3.14 3.42
C ASP A 85 -19.21 -2.66 4.79
N ALA A 86 -18.66 -1.56 5.32
CA ALA A 86 -19.01 -1.04 6.64
C ALA A 86 -18.98 0.51 6.67
N PRO A 87 -19.81 1.14 7.51
CA PRO A 87 -19.83 2.61 7.63
C PRO A 87 -18.57 3.18 8.30
N GLN A 88 -17.81 2.34 9.01
CA GLN A 88 -16.60 2.71 9.74
C GLN A 88 -15.49 1.68 9.49
N GLY A 89 -14.26 2.10 9.78
CA GLY A 89 -13.05 1.29 9.61
C GLY A 89 -12.34 1.52 8.29
N LEU A 90 -11.13 1.01 8.25
CA LEU A 90 -10.19 1.15 7.15
C LEU A 90 -9.84 -0.20 6.52
N THR A 91 -9.55 -0.15 5.23
CA THR A 91 -8.82 -1.17 4.50
C THR A 91 -7.48 -0.59 4.10
N PHE A 92 -6.42 -1.31 4.42
CA PHE A 92 -5.06 -0.99 4.03
C PHE A 92 -4.73 -1.78 2.77
N MET A 93 -4.24 -1.11 1.73
CA MET A 93 -3.95 -1.72 0.45
C MET A 93 -2.49 -1.49 0.08
N ALA A 94 -1.81 -2.57 -0.29
CA ALA A 94 -0.47 -2.52 -0.85
C ALA A 94 -0.53 -2.85 -2.34
N SER A 95 0.27 -2.13 -3.12
CA SER A 95 0.44 -2.39 -4.54
C SER A 95 1.93 -2.41 -4.86
N ILE A 96 2.39 -3.52 -5.42
CA ILE A 96 3.75 -3.72 -5.93
C ILE A 96 3.66 -3.69 -7.44
N VAL A 97 4.07 -2.58 -8.03
CA VAL A 97 3.87 -2.26 -9.45
C VAL A 97 5.18 -2.37 -10.20
N VAL A 98 5.14 -3.05 -11.35
CA VAL A 98 6.25 -3.11 -12.31
C VAL A 98 5.80 -2.40 -13.59
N PRO A 99 6.23 -1.14 -13.83
CA PRO A 99 5.89 -0.42 -15.05
C PRO A 99 6.85 -0.80 -16.18
N ARG A 100 6.32 -0.98 -17.40
CA ARG A 100 7.10 -1.25 -18.63
C ARG A 100 6.45 -0.60 -19.84
N ALA A 101 7.23 0.06 -20.69
CA ALA A 101 6.71 0.81 -21.83
C ALA A 101 5.48 1.66 -21.44
N HIS A 102 4.35 1.51 -22.15
CA HIS A 102 3.06 2.09 -21.79
C HIS A 102 2.10 1.04 -21.21
N SER A 103 2.60 0.21 -20.29
CA SER A 103 1.81 -0.73 -19.50
C SER A 103 2.42 -0.92 -18.12
N TYR A 104 1.67 -1.58 -17.26
CA TYR A 104 2.15 -1.98 -15.95
C TYR A 104 1.45 -3.27 -15.51
N ALA A 105 2.15 -4.04 -14.68
CA ALA A 105 1.57 -5.16 -13.97
C ALA A 105 1.78 -4.94 -12.48
N MET A 106 0.86 -5.45 -11.66
CA MET A 106 0.95 -5.28 -10.21
C MET A 106 0.44 -6.49 -9.44
N VAL A 107 1.10 -6.76 -8.31
CA VAL A 107 0.60 -7.64 -7.26
C VAL A 107 0.03 -6.75 -6.17
N CYS A 108 -1.21 -7.04 -5.76
CA CYS A 108 -1.94 -6.24 -4.80
C CYS A 108 -2.40 -7.09 -3.62
N GLY A 109 -2.50 -6.45 -2.45
CA GLY A 109 -3.07 -7.04 -1.25
C GLY A 109 -3.96 -6.03 -0.53
N ALA A 110 -5.11 -6.47 -0.02
CA ALA A 110 -6.06 -5.67 0.75
C ALA A 110 -6.31 -6.31 2.12
N PHE A 111 -6.12 -5.51 3.17
CA PHE A 111 -6.13 -5.91 4.56
C PHE A 111 -7.14 -5.04 5.32
N ALA A 112 -8.31 -5.59 5.60
CA ALA A 112 -9.38 -4.86 6.26
C ALA A 112 -9.27 -4.94 7.78
N GLU A 113 -9.66 -3.86 8.46
CA GLU A 113 -9.96 -3.94 9.89
C GLU A 113 -11.14 -4.88 10.15
N GLY A 114 -11.08 -5.53 11.31
CA GLY A 114 -12.15 -6.40 11.79
C GLY A 114 -13.39 -5.61 12.26
N PRO A 115 -14.28 -6.27 13.01
CA PRO A 115 -15.48 -5.61 13.55
C PRO A 115 -15.16 -4.48 14.54
N VAL A 116 -14.07 -4.61 15.29
CA VAL A 116 -13.55 -3.55 16.18
C VAL A 116 -12.45 -2.80 15.41
N THR A 117 -12.64 -1.51 15.21
CA THR A 117 -11.79 -0.64 14.38
C THR A 117 -11.13 0.43 15.25
N GLY A 118 -10.04 1.03 14.77
CA GLY A 118 -9.39 2.18 15.42
C GLY A 118 -8.66 1.86 16.72
N VAL A 119 -8.44 0.58 17.05
CA VAL A 119 -7.81 0.16 18.32
C VAL A 119 -6.37 0.67 18.39
N ARG A 120 -5.63 0.55 17.29
CA ARG A 120 -4.23 1.01 17.21
C ARG A 120 -4.16 2.52 17.41
N GLU A 121 -5.04 3.25 16.74
CA GLU A 121 -5.13 4.71 16.82
C GLU A 121 -5.52 5.19 18.21
N ALA A 122 -6.51 4.55 18.84
CA ALA A 122 -6.95 4.91 20.18
C ALA A 122 -5.82 4.77 21.21
N VAL A 123 -5.06 3.67 21.17
CA VAL A 123 -3.94 3.42 22.09
C VAL A 123 -2.80 4.41 21.85
N VAL A 124 -2.47 4.69 20.59
CA VAL A 124 -1.40 5.65 20.26
C VAL A 124 -1.80 7.07 20.70
N LEU A 125 -3.07 7.45 20.53
CA LEU A 125 -3.59 8.72 21.02
C LEU A 125 -3.56 8.80 22.55
N GLU A 126 -3.95 7.73 23.25
CA GLU A 126 -3.87 7.67 24.71
C GLU A 126 -2.44 7.88 25.21
N GLU A 127 -1.46 7.24 24.58
CA GLU A 127 -0.04 7.43 24.95
C GLU A 127 0.47 8.83 24.67
N LEU A 128 0.07 9.41 23.55
CA LEU A 128 0.40 10.80 23.22
C LEU A 128 -0.13 11.76 24.30
N LEU A 129 -1.38 11.57 24.72
CA LEU A 129 -2.02 12.38 25.75
C LEU A 129 -1.39 12.15 27.13
N ALA A 130 -1.08 10.89 27.48
CA ALA A 130 -0.40 10.54 28.73
C ALA A 130 1.01 11.14 28.83
N ALA A 131 1.70 11.29 27.70
CA ALA A 131 2.98 11.99 27.60
C ALA A 131 2.85 13.53 27.62
N GLY A 132 1.64 14.07 27.76
CA GLY A 132 1.37 15.53 27.79
C GLY A 132 1.36 16.19 26.41
N GLY A 133 1.34 15.41 25.32
CA GLY A 133 1.21 15.93 23.96
C GLY A 133 -0.25 16.31 23.64
N PRO A 134 -0.49 17.35 22.82
CA PRO A 134 -1.83 17.65 22.32
C PRO A 134 -2.30 16.60 21.32
N SER A 135 -3.61 16.33 21.28
CA SER A 135 -4.22 15.38 20.34
C SER A 135 -3.95 15.72 18.87
N SER A 136 -3.73 17.00 18.54
CA SER A 136 -3.38 17.44 17.19
C SER A 136 -2.08 16.83 16.66
N HIS A 137 -1.16 16.41 17.53
CA HIS A 137 0.07 15.73 17.11
C HIS A 137 -0.17 14.32 16.55
N MET A 138 -1.37 13.77 16.71
CA MET A 138 -1.74 12.49 16.12
C MET A 138 -1.82 12.56 14.57
N TRP A 139 -2.16 13.72 14.02
CA TRP A 139 -2.33 13.94 12.58
C TRP A 139 -1.44 15.10 12.09
N PRO A 140 -0.11 14.88 12.02
CA PRO A 140 0.80 15.88 11.47
C PRO A 140 0.59 16.05 9.95
N PRO A 141 1.13 17.12 9.33
CA PRO A 141 1.17 17.25 7.88
C PRO A 141 1.78 16.01 7.22
N HIS A 142 1.28 15.66 6.03
CA HIS A 142 1.72 14.45 5.33
C HIS A 142 3.22 14.54 4.98
N PRO A 143 4.04 13.51 5.27
CA PRO A 143 5.50 13.59 5.11
C PRO A 143 5.96 13.79 3.65
N TYR A 144 5.16 13.35 2.69
CA TYR A 144 5.47 13.47 1.26
C TYR A 144 4.89 14.73 0.59
N ALA A 145 3.96 15.40 1.26
CA ALA A 145 3.27 16.57 0.71
C ALA A 145 2.64 17.37 1.87
N PRO A 146 3.46 18.06 2.67
CA PRO A 146 3.01 18.76 3.88
C PRO A 146 2.08 19.95 3.56
N ASP A 147 2.08 20.40 2.31
CA ASP A 147 1.21 21.44 1.76
C ASP A 147 -0.16 20.92 1.29
N LEU A 148 -0.41 19.61 1.34
CA LEU A 148 -1.62 18.98 0.84
C LEU A 148 -2.45 18.33 1.97
N GLU A 149 -3.77 18.38 1.80
CA GLU A 149 -4.75 17.75 2.70
C GLU A 149 -5.45 16.59 1.97
N PRO A 150 -4.97 15.34 2.09
CA PRO A 150 -5.60 14.19 1.45
C PRO A 150 -6.94 13.82 2.11
N GLY A 151 -7.82 13.15 1.37
CA GLY A 151 -9.16 12.78 1.85
C GLY A 151 -9.17 11.86 3.08
N ILE A 152 -8.07 11.15 3.36
CA ILE A 152 -7.78 10.56 4.68
C ILE A 152 -6.41 11.06 5.15
N PRO A 153 -6.29 11.67 6.35
CA PRO A 153 -5.05 12.24 6.84
C PRO A 153 -4.02 11.16 7.20
N TYR A 154 -2.74 11.53 7.07
CA TYR A 154 -1.65 10.77 7.67
C TYR A 154 -1.78 10.76 9.20
N ASN A 155 -1.35 9.68 9.84
CA ASN A 155 -1.46 9.49 11.28
C ASN A 155 -0.17 8.85 11.82
N ILE A 156 0.35 9.33 12.95
CA ILE A 156 1.56 8.75 13.59
C ILE A 156 1.39 7.27 13.97
N ALA A 157 0.16 6.79 14.15
CA ALA A 157 -0.13 5.39 14.38
C ALA A 157 0.16 4.52 13.15
N ASP A 158 0.21 5.09 11.94
CA ASP A 158 0.59 4.38 10.72
C ASP A 158 2.07 3.97 10.73
N GLU A 159 2.90 4.57 11.59
CA GLU A 159 4.35 4.32 11.63
C GLU A 159 4.70 2.87 12.01
N ILE A 160 5.77 2.35 11.39
CA ILE A 160 6.22 0.96 11.54
C ILE A 160 6.57 0.57 12.98
N ARG A 161 6.99 1.53 13.82
CA ARG A 161 7.35 1.27 15.23
C ARG A 161 6.21 0.66 16.05
N TRP A 162 4.96 0.86 15.63
CA TRP A 162 3.81 0.31 16.33
C TRP A 162 3.51 -1.14 15.93
N ASP A 163 4.04 -1.64 14.82
CA ASP A 163 3.69 -2.97 14.30
C ASP A 163 3.98 -4.09 15.30
N VAL A 164 5.07 -3.98 16.07
CA VAL A 164 5.46 -4.95 17.11
C VAL A 164 4.38 -5.09 18.19
N ARG A 165 3.72 -3.99 18.54
CA ARG A 165 2.68 -3.96 19.57
C ARG A 165 1.30 -4.35 19.04
N PHE A 166 1.10 -4.24 17.73
CA PHE A 166 -0.15 -4.57 17.06
C PHE A 166 0.12 -5.57 15.91
N PRO A 167 0.62 -6.79 16.21
CA PRO A 167 1.04 -7.74 15.18
C PRO A 167 -0.12 -8.16 14.27
N ASP A 168 -1.33 -8.20 14.80
CA ASP A 168 -2.55 -8.59 14.09
C ASP A 168 -3.28 -7.39 13.47
N HIS A 169 -2.79 -6.16 13.63
CA HIS A 169 -3.37 -5.02 12.95
C HIS A 169 -3.21 -5.15 11.43
N PRO A 170 -4.19 -4.75 10.61
CA PRO A 170 -4.14 -4.95 9.16
C PRO A 170 -2.92 -4.35 8.48
N LEU A 171 -2.48 -3.14 8.89
CA LEU A 171 -1.25 -2.53 8.37
C LEU A 171 0.01 -3.36 8.71
N SER A 172 0.05 -3.95 9.91
CA SER A 172 1.17 -4.81 10.33
C SER A 172 1.18 -6.12 9.57
N ARG A 173 0.00 -6.73 9.33
CA ARG A 173 -0.15 -7.91 8.48
C ARG A 173 0.28 -7.62 7.04
N LEU A 174 -0.15 -6.47 6.51
CA LEU A 174 0.21 -5.99 5.18
C LEU A 174 1.72 -5.85 5.02
N ARG A 175 2.40 -5.17 5.93
CA ARG A 175 3.87 -5.01 5.87
C ARG A 175 4.60 -6.35 5.96
N ARG A 176 4.14 -7.26 6.83
CA ARG A 176 4.67 -8.63 6.89
C ARG A 176 4.44 -9.39 5.59
N TRP A 177 3.27 -9.26 4.96
CA TRP A 177 2.98 -9.87 3.67
C TRP A 177 3.86 -9.29 2.57
N VAL A 178 3.98 -7.97 2.46
CA VAL A 178 4.86 -7.28 1.49
C VAL A 178 6.29 -7.81 1.60
N ALA A 179 6.84 -7.88 2.82
CA ALA A 179 8.20 -8.37 3.05
C ALA A 179 8.40 -9.83 2.61
N ARG A 180 7.38 -10.68 2.78
CA ARG A 180 7.42 -12.07 2.33
C ARG A 180 7.20 -12.24 0.84
N VAL A 181 6.26 -11.50 0.25
CA VAL A 181 5.79 -11.72 -1.12
C VAL A 181 6.72 -11.09 -2.15
N THR A 182 7.26 -9.88 -1.89
CA THR A 182 8.05 -9.12 -2.87
C THR A 182 9.21 -9.95 -3.46
N PRO A 183 10.01 -10.69 -2.65
CA PRO A 183 11.10 -11.51 -3.18
C PRO A 183 10.65 -12.73 -4.01
N THR A 184 9.37 -13.12 -3.90
CA THR A 184 8.81 -14.27 -4.63
C THR A 184 8.19 -13.87 -5.97
N ILE A 185 8.08 -12.57 -6.24
CA ILE A 185 7.41 -12.09 -7.44
C ILE A 185 8.28 -12.41 -8.66
N GLY A 186 7.76 -13.27 -9.53
CA GLY A 186 8.33 -13.59 -10.83
C GLY A 186 7.69 -12.73 -11.92
N VAL A 187 8.49 -12.32 -12.92
CA VAL A 187 8.00 -11.54 -14.06
C VAL A 187 7.99 -12.43 -15.31
N GLU A 188 6.85 -12.50 -16.00
CA GLU A 188 6.76 -13.26 -17.26
C GLU A 188 7.72 -12.67 -18.31
N GLN A 189 8.46 -13.55 -19.01
CA GLN A 189 9.51 -13.15 -19.96
C GLN A 189 9.02 -12.14 -21.02
N LYS A 190 7.79 -12.31 -21.51
CA LYS A 190 7.19 -11.41 -22.52
C LYS A 190 7.01 -9.99 -21.97
N PHE A 191 6.53 -9.86 -20.73
CA PHE A 191 6.40 -8.57 -20.07
C PHE A 191 7.78 -7.99 -19.72
N ALA A 192 8.69 -8.84 -19.24
CA ALA A 192 10.06 -8.45 -18.93
C ALA A 192 10.87 -7.97 -20.16
N ALA A 193 10.47 -8.34 -21.37
CA ALA A 193 11.12 -7.95 -22.62
C ALA A 193 10.60 -6.62 -23.22
N LEU A 194 9.53 -6.03 -22.67
CA LEU A 194 9.02 -4.73 -23.12
C LEU A 194 10.08 -3.62 -22.95
N PRO A 195 10.01 -2.47 -23.62
CA PRO A 195 10.90 -1.35 -23.30
C PRO A 195 10.84 -0.94 -21.82
N PRO A 196 11.90 -0.33 -21.26
CA PRO A 196 11.81 0.35 -19.96
C PRO A 196 10.68 1.38 -19.95
N PHE A 197 10.09 1.61 -18.77
CA PHE A 197 9.09 2.66 -18.61
C PHE A 197 9.71 4.04 -18.89
N SER A 198 8.98 4.88 -19.63
CA SER A 198 9.30 6.30 -19.80
C SER A 198 8.05 7.15 -19.67
N VAL A 199 8.22 8.36 -19.13
CA VAL A 199 7.15 9.37 -19.04
C VAL A 199 6.83 10.00 -20.40
N ARG A 200 7.71 9.79 -21.40
CA ARG A 200 7.57 10.30 -22.77
C ARG A 200 6.72 9.41 -23.64
#